data_AF-A0A1G0H6N7-F1
#
_entry.id   AF-A0A1G0H6N7-F1
#
_cell.length_a   1.000
_cell.length_b   1.000
_cell.length_c   1.000
_cell.angle_alpha   90.00
_cell.angle_beta   90.00
_cell.angle_gamma   90.00
#
_symmetry.space_group_name_H-M   'P 1'
#
loop_
_entity.id
_entity.type
_entity.pdbx_description
1 polymer ?
#
loop_
_entity_poly.entity_id
_entity_poly.type
_entity_poly.pdbx_seq_one_letter_code
_entity_poly.pdbx_strand_id
1 'polypeptide(L)'
;MPSKYIFVNGVMRLNPAYQGQSSVANPQQALAIVSSASDIAQANEERVRCTGQEMQLAPSTISAMTAMQDRPYLDQFKTSQPMDGGDLLDGLYSLFEKYEVPIGLVNKLLTLTSYDQLDFIIDDSGSMRGESDVQLSQATDHVRSKALQDRARRVDMKMTRWEEVEDRLHVLMDILAYLPVNNIRIHFLNRGAELSFSHAQKTPEQFSAEVHDRISREFSQPPAGMTPLYGKLAEAFRKAGKTMHYVFTDGVPSDASVEAVSKLVKERQHPENHPLTFMSCTNNDNEAKWMKEIEEIAKFVSELDDFKSEREEVLSDQGVSFPFSRGFWLLCQLVAATNPDDLDALDESTPFSRYTLSNLLGREMSAEEYQSYFHGHPNASKYSYLYQRLLTEPVTAKQLIQQSSQTVPSYYSQQPSQTVPNYPQQPYGGSYQPTMFASSATPPPPPFPGPMPPQLPEYSGYRGSR
;
A
#
# COMPACT_ATOMS: atom_id res chain seq x y z
N MET A 1 -23.27 11.54 11.70
CA MET A 1 -21.85 11.95 11.87
C MET A 1 -21.55 13.03 10.83
N PRO A 2 -20.61 13.96 11.08
CA PRO A 2 -20.19 14.91 10.03
C PRO A 2 -19.65 14.16 8.80
N SER A 3 -19.85 14.73 7.61
CA SER A 3 -19.28 14.20 6.35
C SER A 3 -17.77 14.05 6.46
N LYS A 4 -17.18 12.99 5.89
CA LYS A 4 -15.73 12.79 5.87
C LYS A 4 -14.99 13.87 5.06
N TYR A 5 -15.64 14.42 4.03
CA TYR A 5 -15.03 15.39 3.11
C TYR A 5 -15.73 16.75 3.16
N ILE A 6 -14.98 17.79 2.84
CA ILE A 6 -15.46 19.15 2.62
C ILE A 6 -14.74 19.78 1.42
N PHE A 7 -15.36 20.78 0.79
CA PHE A 7 -14.69 21.62 -0.21
C PHE A 7 -14.33 22.98 0.39
N VAL A 8 -13.05 23.33 0.29
CA VAL A 8 -12.53 24.65 0.66
C VAL A 8 -11.91 25.28 -0.58
N ASN A 9 -12.49 26.37 -1.07
CA ASN A 9 -12.05 27.06 -2.28
C ASN A 9 -11.91 26.14 -3.51
N GLY A 10 -12.85 25.22 -3.71
CA GLY A 10 -12.84 24.27 -4.83
C GLY A 10 -11.93 23.05 -4.62
N VAL A 11 -11.22 22.95 -3.48
CA VAL A 11 -10.33 21.83 -3.16
C VAL A 11 -10.98 20.87 -2.18
N MET A 12 -11.02 19.58 -2.51
CA MET A 12 -11.54 18.55 -1.59
C MET A 12 -10.51 18.25 -0.49
N ARG A 13 -10.94 18.34 0.76
CA ARG A 13 -10.12 18.13 1.97
C ARG A 13 -10.80 17.15 2.92
N LEU A 14 -10.01 16.56 3.83
CA LEU A 14 -10.57 15.88 5.00
C LEU A 14 -11.30 16.89 5.89
N ASN A 15 -12.50 16.56 6.31
CA ASN A 15 -13.27 17.39 7.24
C ASN A 15 -12.62 17.38 8.63
N PRO A 16 -12.20 18.53 9.19
CA PRO A 16 -11.63 18.58 10.54
C PRO A 16 -12.57 18.09 11.65
N ALA A 17 -13.90 18.09 11.40
CA ALA A 17 -14.90 17.58 12.34
C ALA A 17 -15.09 16.06 12.24
N TYR A 18 -14.53 15.41 11.21
CA TYR A 18 -14.63 13.96 11.05
C TYR A 18 -13.83 13.25 12.15
N GLN A 19 -14.48 12.31 12.84
CA GLN A 19 -13.86 11.55 13.91
C GLN A 19 -13.10 10.37 13.30
N GLY A 20 -11.85 10.61 12.92
CA GLY A 20 -10.93 9.60 12.41
C GLY A 20 -9.49 10.03 12.64
N GLN A 21 -8.62 9.10 13.03
CA GLN A 21 -7.19 9.36 13.07
C GLN A 21 -6.66 9.28 11.63
N SER A 22 -5.88 10.28 11.23
CA SER A 22 -5.18 10.30 9.95
C SER A 22 -3.68 10.17 10.17
N SER A 23 -3.03 9.36 9.35
CA SER A 23 -1.59 9.19 9.27
C SER A 23 -0.91 10.27 8.42
N VAL A 24 -1.68 11.02 7.63
CA VAL A 24 -1.21 12.19 6.87
C VAL A 24 -0.79 13.29 7.85
N ALA A 25 0.38 13.90 7.64
CA ALA A 25 0.93 14.89 8.58
C ALA A 25 0.08 16.17 8.69
N ASN A 26 -0.47 16.65 7.56
CA ASN A 26 -1.23 17.89 7.48
C ASN A 26 -2.58 17.67 6.77
N PRO A 27 -3.52 16.88 7.33
CA PRO A 27 -4.70 16.41 6.60
C PRO A 27 -5.66 17.55 6.19
N GLN A 28 -5.60 18.71 6.86
CA GLN A 28 -6.37 19.90 6.50
C GLN A 28 -5.78 20.68 5.31
N GLN A 29 -4.48 20.50 5.02
CA GLN A 29 -3.75 21.13 3.90
C GLN A 29 -3.47 20.16 2.75
N ALA A 30 -3.57 18.86 3.00
CA ALA A 30 -3.35 17.82 2.02
C ALA A 30 -4.58 17.61 1.12
N LEU A 31 -4.39 17.09 -0.09
CA LEU A 31 -5.49 16.63 -0.92
C LEU A 31 -6.22 15.47 -0.22
N ALA A 32 -7.54 15.38 -0.37
CA ALA A 32 -8.30 14.28 0.24
C ALA A 32 -7.97 12.92 -0.41
N ILE A 33 -7.72 11.92 0.43
CA ILE A 33 -7.62 10.50 0.07
C ILE A 33 -9.02 9.88 0.04
N VAL A 34 -9.29 9.10 -1.00
CA VAL A 34 -10.50 8.27 -1.17
C VAL A 34 -10.05 6.82 -1.22
N SER A 35 -10.52 6.00 -0.27
CA SER A 35 -9.98 4.64 -0.07
C SER A 35 -10.96 3.51 -0.34
N SER A 36 -12.27 3.78 -0.32
CA SER A 36 -13.31 2.75 -0.39
C SER A 36 -14.52 3.20 -1.23
N ALA A 37 -15.44 2.28 -1.52
CA ALA A 37 -16.71 2.62 -2.17
C ALA A 37 -17.54 3.63 -1.34
N SER A 38 -17.51 3.52 -0.01
CA SER A 38 -18.15 4.48 0.90
C SER A 38 -17.52 5.87 0.78
N ASP A 39 -16.19 5.94 0.71
CA ASP A 39 -15.47 7.19 0.49
C ASP A 39 -15.82 7.81 -0.86
N ILE A 40 -15.93 7.00 -1.93
CA ILE A 40 -16.33 7.48 -3.26
C ILE A 40 -17.70 8.13 -3.19
N ALA A 41 -18.67 7.47 -2.55
CA ALA A 41 -20.04 7.98 -2.42
C ALA A 41 -20.07 9.31 -1.64
N GLN A 42 -19.39 9.37 -0.50
CA GLN A 42 -19.31 10.58 0.33
C GLN A 42 -18.60 11.73 -0.39
N ALA A 43 -17.47 11.45 -1.05
CA ALA A 43 -16.73 12.45 -1.81
C ALA A 43 -17.56 12.98 -2.99
N ASN A 44 -18.29 12.10 -3.68
CA ASN A 44 -19.17 12.48 -4.79
C ASN A 44 -20.35 13.34 -4.32
N GLU A 45 -21.05 12.93 -3.25
CA GLU A 45 -22.16 13.72 -2.68
C GLU A 45 -21.71 15.13 -2.30
N GLU A 46 -20.57 15.22 -1.62
CA GLU A 46 -19.98 16.49 -1.21
C GLU A 46 -19.59 17.35 -2.42
N ARG A 47 -18.97 16.75 -3.45
CA ARG A 47 -18.58 17.46 -4.68
C ARG A 47 -19.80 17.97 -5.44
N VAL A 48 -20.84 17.16 -5.62
CA VAL A 48 -22.08 17.57 -6.29
C VAL A 48 -22.73 18.72 -5.53
N ARG A 49 -22.78 18.64 -4.19
CA ARG A 49 -23.33 19.72 -3.35
C ARG A 49 -22.58 21.04 -3.53
N CYS A 50 -21.25 21.00 -3.59
CA CYS A 50 -20.41 22.20 -3.63
C CYS A 50 -20.15 22.76 -5.03
N THR A 51 -20.14 21.91 -6.06
CA THR A 51 -19.71 22.29 -7.43
C THR A 51 -20.77 22.04 -8.49
N GLY A 52 -21.83 21.28 -8.18
CA GLY A 52 -22.83 20.82 -9.15
C GLY A 52 -22.32 19.75 -10.12
N GLN A 53 -21.09 19.23 -9.92
CA GLN A 53 -20.47 18.23 -10.77
C GLN A 53 -20.21 16.93 -10.01
N GLU A 54 -20.38 15.80 -10.68
CA GLU A 54 -20.03 14.50 -10.14
C GLU A 54 -18.50 14.31 -10.11
N MET A 55 -18.04 13.55 -9.11
CA MET A 55 -16.65 13.10 -9.04
C MET A 55 -16.44 11.99 -10.07
N GLN A 56 -15.40 12.12 -10.87
CA GLN A 56 -14.98 11.08 -11.80
C GLN A 56 -13.80 10.32 -11.21
N LEU A 57 -13.84 8.99 -11.30
CA LEU A 57 -12.69 8.15 -10.99
C LEU A 57 -11.68 8.21 -12.14
N ALA A 58 -10.41 8.00 -11.83
CA ALA A 58 -9.39 7.92 -12.87
C ALA A 58 -9.64 6.70 -13.77
N PRO A 59 -9.41 6.76 -15.09
CA PRO A 59 -9.63 5.63 -15.99
C PRO A 59 -8.86 4.36 -15.59
N SER A 60 -7.66 4.51 -15.05
CA SER A 60 -6.85 3.40 -14.54
C SER A 60 -7.48 2.71 -13.33
N THR A 61 -8.11 3.49 -12.43
CA THR A 61 -8.82 2.98 -11.26
C THR A 61 -10.06 2.20 -11.68
N ILE A 62 -10.88 2.75 -12.58
CA ILE A 62 -12.07 2.07 -13.12
C ILE A 62 -11.65 0.74 -13.77
N SER A 63 -10.61 0.77 -14.60
CA SER A 63 -10.10 -0.42 -15.30
C SER A 63 -9.63 -1.49 -14.31
N ALA A 64 -8.90 -1.11 -13.27
CA ALA A 64 -8.40 -2.03 -12.26
C ALA A 64 -9.54 -2.64 -11.42
N MET A 65 -10.48 -1.82 -10.95
CA MET A 65 -11.66 -2.27 -10.21
C MET A 65 -12.53 -3.22 -11.05
N THR A 66 -12.70 -2.92 -12.34
CA THR A 66 -13.45 -3.78 -13.27
C THR A 66 -12.72 -5.11 -13.45
N ALA A 67 -11.41 -5.07 -13.69
CA ALA A 67 -10.60 -6.28 -13.85
C ALA A 67 -10.68 -7.20 -12.62
N MET A 68 -10.64 -6.65 -11.40
CA MET A 68 -10.76 -7.44 -10.17
C MET A 68 -12.11 -8.14 -10.02
N GLN A 69 -13.17 -7.57 -10.59
CA GLN A 69 -14.51 -8.15 -10.55
C GLN A 69 -14.77 -9.15 -11.68
N ASP A 70 -13.93 -9.14 -12.71
CA ASP A 70 -14.11 -9.98 -13.88
C ASP A 70 -13.72 -11.45 -13.61
N ARG A 71 -14.47 -12.36 -14.24
CA ARG A 71 -14.29 -13.80 -14.08
C ARG A 71 -12.85 -14.29 -14.34
N PRO A 72 -12.12 -13.84 -15.38
CA PRO A 72 -10.74 -14.25 -15.61
C PRO A 72 -9.78 -13.87 -14.47
N TYR A 73 -10.06 -12.82 -13.70
CA TYR A 73 -9.28 -12.47 -12.53
C TYR A 73 -9.59 -13.41 -11.36
N LEU A 74 -10.87 -13.60 -11.07
CA LEU A 74 -11.34 -14.49 -9.99
C LEU A 74 -10.90 -15.95 -10.21
N ASP A 75 -10.89 -16.44 -11.46
CA ASP A 75 -10.47 -17.80 -11.77
C ASP A 75 -8.98 -18.07 -11.44
N GLN A 76 -8.14 -17.03 -11.27
CA GLN A 76 -6.73 -17.19 -10.91
C GLN A 76 -6.53 -17.68 -9.47
N PHE A 77 -7.48 -17.41 -8.56
CA PHE A 77 -7.48 -18.01 -7.21
C PHE A 77 -7.75 -19.51 -7.26
N LYS A 78 -8.28 -20.03 -8.38
CA LYS A 78 -8.53 -21.46 -8.63
C LYS A 78 -9.43 -22.11 -7.57
N THR A 79 -10.21 -21.34 -6.81
CA THR A 79 -11.05 -21.89 -5.75
C THR A 79 -12.26 -22.64 -6.30
N SER A 80 -12.66 -23.71 -5.60
CA SER A 80 -13.92 -24.42 -5.85
C SER A 80 -15.14 -23.68 -5.29
N GLN A 81 -14.92 -22.75 -4.36
CA GLN A 81 -15.96 -21.86 -3.84
C GLN A 81 -16.16 -20.69 -4.82
N PRO A 82 -17.39 -20.37 -5.23
CA PRO A 82 -17.64 -19.16 -6.00
C PRO A 82 -17.15 -17.94 -5.23
N MET A 83 -16.30 -17.13 -5.86
CA MET A 83 -15.95 -15.81 -5.35
C MET A 83 -16.80 -14.77 -6.04
N ASP A 84 -17.25 -13.79 -5.26
CA ASP A 84 -17.86 -12.57 -5.77
C ASP A 84 -16.79 -11.49 -5.88
N GLY A 85 -16.75 -10.83 -7.04
CA GLY A 85 -15.78 -9.77 -7.31
C GLY A 85 -16.01 -8.52 -6.47
N GLY A 86 -17.27 -8.23 -6.13
CA GLY A 86 -17.64 -7.14 -5.24
C GLY A 86 -17.16 -7.41 -3.82
N ASP A 87 -17.43 -8.61 -3.28
CA ASP A 87 -16.95 -9.01 -1.95
C ASP A 87 -15.41 -8.96 -1.85
N LEU A 88 -14.70 -9.40 -2.90
CA LEU A 88 -13.24 -9.33 -2.97
C LEU A 88 -12.74 -7.88 -2.89
N LEU A 89 -13.38 -6.99 -3.64
CA LEU A 89 -13.02 -5.57 -3.70
C LEU A 89 -13.36 -4.84 -2.39
N ASP A 90 -14.50 -5.17 -1.77
CA ASP A 90 -14.92 -4.63 -0.47
C ASP A 90 -13.98 -5.06 0.67
N GLY A 91 -13.47 -6.29 0.63
CA GLY A 91 -12.44 -6.75 1.56
C GLY A 91 -11.14 -5.96 1.40
N LEU A 92 -10.68 -5.72 0.17
CA LEU A 92 -9.52 -4.85 -0.10
C LEU A 92 -9.78 -3.40 0.35
N TYR A 93 -10.97 -2.86 0.09
CA TYR A 93 -11.37 -1.52 0.53
C TYR A 93 -11.35 -1.35 2.04
N SER A 94 -11.69 -2.39 2.78
CA SER A 94 -11.62 -2.37 4.25
C SER A 94 -10.19 -2.15 4.74
N LEU A 95 -9.20 -2.77 4.07
CA LEU A 95 -7.78 -2.53 4.35
C LEU A 95 -7.34 -1.14 3.89
N PHE A 96 -7.80 -0.70 2.71
CA PHE A 96 -7.46 0.61 2.17
C PHE A 96 -7.98 1.73 3.08
N GLU A 97 -9.18 1.60 3.60
CA GLU A 97 -9.76 2.56 4.54
C GLU A 97 -9.01 2.56 5.87
N LYS A 98 -8.66 1.38 6.40
CA LYS A 98 -7.86 1.23 7.63
C LYS A 98 -6.49 1.92 7.54
N TYR A 99 -5.83 1.83 6.39
CA TYR A 99 -4.48 2.36 6.19
C TYR A 99 -4.44 3.68 5.39
N GLU A 100 -5.58 4.24 5.02
CA GLU A 100 -5.68 5.42 4.14
C GLU A 100 -4.92 5.23 2.81
N VAL A 101 -5.05 4.07 2.18
CA VAL A 101 -4.52 3.81 0.84
C VAL A 101 -5.43 4.48 -0.18
N PRO A 102 -4.91 5.32 -1.09
CA PRO A 102 -5.73 5.85 -2.17
C PRO A 102 -6.15 4.76 -3.14
N ILE A 103 -7.42 4.80 -3.56
CA ILE A 103 -7.99 3.84 -4.50
C ILE A 103 -7.28 3.82 -5.86
N GLY A 104 -6.55 4.89 -6.18
CA GLY A 104 -5.67 4.96 -7.35
C GLY A 104 -4.67 3.83 -7.41
N LEU A 105 -4.15 3.41 -6.26
CA LEU A 105 -3.06 2.45 -6.20
C LEU A 105 -3.48 0.99 -6.44
N VAL A 106 -4.79 0.69 -6.58
CA VAL A 106 -5.25 -0.66 -6.96
C VAL A 106 -4.61 -1.08 -8.28
N ASN A 107 -4.53 -0.18 -9.27
CA ASN A 107 -3.93 -0.53 -10.57
C ASN A 107 -2.43 -0.89 -10.45
N LYS A 108 -1.73 -0.31 -9.47
CA LYS A 108 -0.32 -0.58 -9.19
C LYS A 108 -0.16 -1.94 -8.54
N LEU A 109 -1.03 -2.29 -7.58
CA LEU A 109 -1.03 -3.62 -6.97
C LEU A 109 -1.25 -4.74 -8.00
N LEU A 110 -2.08 -4.51 -9.01
CA LEU A 110 -2.33 -5.53 -10.04
C LEU A 110 -1.07 -5.91 -10.82
N THR A 111 -0.01 -5.08 -10.85
CA THR A 111 1.25 -5.44 -11.52
C THR A 111 1.92 -6.65 -10.86
N LEU A 112 1.70 -6.87 -9.57
CA LEU A 112 2.24 -8.01 -8.80
C LEU A 112 1.75 -9.35 -9.36
N THR A 113 0.54 -9.40 -9.92
CA THR A 113 -0.04 -10.62 -10.51
C THR A 113 0.70 -11.09 -11.77
N SER A 114 1.52 -10.22 -12.37
CA SER A 114 2.33 -10.55 -13.55
C SER A 114 3.66 -11.22 -13.23
N TYR A 115 4.02 -11.32 -11.94
CA TYR A 115 5.24 -11.99 -11.47
C TYR A 115 4.95 -13.45 -11.11
N ASP A 116 5.92 -14.31 -11.40
CA ASP A 116 5.86 -15.73 -11.05
C ASP A 116 6.01 -15.93 -9.54
N GLN A 117 6.75 -15.01 -8.88
CA GLN A 117 7.02 -15.06 -7.45
C GLN A 117 7.21 -13.68 -6.83
N LEU A 118 6.69 -13.51 -5.62
CA LEU A 118 7.08 -12.45 -4.68
C LEU A 118 8.04 -13.06 -3.64
N ASP A 119 9.25 -12.52 -3.52
CA ASP A 119 10.35 -13.11 -2.75
C ASP A 119 10.82 -12.18 -1.64
N PHE A 120 10.38 -12.48 -0.41
CA PHE A 120 10.71 -11.78 0.81
C PHE A 120 11.95 -12.40 1.44
N ILE A 121 13.04 -11.64 1.46
CA ILE A 121 14.34 -11.98 2.04
C ILE A 121 14.46 -11.23 3.37
N ILE A 122 14.43 -11.97 4.46
CA ILE A 122 14.37 -11.40 5.81
C ILE A 122 15.73 -11.52 6.49
N ASP A 123 16.32 -10.39 6.87
CA ASP A 123 17.44 -10.37 7.80
C ASP A 123 16.97 -10.84 9.17
N ASP A 124 17.54 -11.96 9.63
CA ASP A 124 17.36 -12.52 10.96
C ASP A 124 18.68 -12.55 11.73
N SER A 125 19.58 -11.61 11.44
CA SER A 125 20.85 -11.39 12.15
C SER A 125 20.65 -10.92 13.60
N GLY A 126 21.71 -11.00 14.40
CA GLY A 126 21.65 -10.56 15.80
C GLY A 126 21.31 -9.07 15.99
N SER A 127 21.63 -8.20 15.02
CA SER A 127 21.35 -6.75 15.08
C SER A 127 19.86 -6.42 15.04
N MET A 128 19.04 -7.29 14.45
CA MET A 128 17.58 -7.15 14.40
C MET A 128 16.89 -7.18 15.78
N ARG A 129 17.61 -7.50 16.86
CA ARG A 129 17.15 -7.33 18.25
C ARG A 129 17.17 -5.87 18.72
N GLY A 130 17.78 -4.97 17.94
CA GLY A 130 17.83 -3.54 18.19
C GLY A 130 16.43 -2.92 18.27
N GLU A 131 16.37 -1.73 18.84
CA GLU A 131 15.13 -0.96 18.94
C GLU A 131 14.76 -0.37 17.56
N SER A 132 13.47 -0.39 17.22
CA SER A 132 12.88 0.38 16.12
C SER A 132 12.45 1.78 16.60
N ASP A 133 11.89 2.61 15.74
CA ASP A 133 11.22 3.86 16.13
C ASP A 133 9.71 3.69 16.39
N VAL A 134 9.12 2.55 16.01
CA VAL A 134 7.68 2.28 16.11
C VAL A 134 7.30 1.73 17.49
N GLN A 135 6.22 2.27 18.07
CA GLN A 135 5.68 1.78 19.35
C GLN A 135 4.86 0.49 19.17
N LEU A 136 4.93 -0.41 20.15
CA LEU A 136 4.16 -1.66 20.18
C LEU A 136 2.64 -1.42 20.17
N SER A 137 2.17 -0.26 20.63
CA SER A 137 0.77 0.15 20.55
C SER A 137 0.26 0.24 19.11
N GLN A 138 1.15 0.51 18.14
CA GLN A 138 0.82 0.64 16.72
C GLN A 138 0.87 -0.70 15.97
N ALA A 139 1.41 -1.74 16.60
CA ALA A 139 1.51 -3.06 16.00
C ALA A 139 0.13 -3.72 15.83
N THR A 140 0.06 -4.59 14.82
CA THR A 140 -0.99 -5.58 14.61
C THR A 140 -1.19 -6.47 15.84
N ASP A 141 -2.37 -7.05 15.97
CA ASP A 141 -2.69 -7.95 17.08
C ASP A 141 -1.78 -9.18 17.13
N HIS A 142 -1.29 -9.66 15.98
CA HIS A 142 -0.36 -10.80 15.88
C HIS A 142 0.93 -10.54 16.66
N VAL A 143 1.56 -9.37 16.45
CA VAL A 143 2.79 -8.99 17.13
C VAL A 143 2.52 -8.51 18.54
N ARG A 144 1.52 -7.64 18.72
CA ARG A 144 1.20 -7.03 20.01
C ARG A 144 0.80 -8.07 21.05
N SER A 145 -0.11 -8.98 20.71
CA SER A 145 -0.57 -9.99 21.68
C SER A 145 0.55 -10.94 22.08
N LYS A 146 1.44 -11.31 21.14
CA LYS A 146 2.61 -12.15 21.38
C LYS A 146 3.65 -11.44 22.26
N ALA A 147 4.02 -10.20 21.94
CA ALA A 147 4.99 -9.43 22.69
C ALA A 147 4.56 -9.21 24.15
N LEU A 148 3.26 -8.95 24.38
CA LEU A 148 2.71 -8.75 25.72
C LEU A 148 2.59 -10.02 26.58
N GLN A 149 2.92 -11.20 26.04
CA GLN A 149 3.08 -12.41 26.86
C GLN A 149 4.32 -12.32 27.76
N ASP A 150 5.34 -11.56 27.33
CA ASP A 150 6.45 -11.18 28.18
C ASP A 150 6.02 -10.06 29.14
N ARG A 151 6.06 -10.34 30.45
CA ARG A 151 5.65 -9.40 31.50
C ARG A 151 6.50 -8.13 31.56
N ALA A 152 7.71 -8.15 30.98
CA ALA A 152 8.56 -6.97 30.89
C ALA A 152 8.12 -6.00 29.77
N ARG A 153 7.34 -6.47 28.79
CA ARG A 153 6.89 -5.67 27.64
C ARG A 153 5.63 -4.88 27.98
N ARG A 154 5.55 -3.66 27.45
CA ARG A 154 4.39 -2.77 27.57
C ARG A 154 4.06 -2.11 26.24
N VAL A 155 2.80 -1.70 26.05
CA VAL A 155 2.29 -1.13 24.79
C VAL A 155 2.94 0.21 24.42
N ASP A 156 3.44 0.96 25.39
CA ASP A 156 4.15 2.24 25.20
C ASP A 156 5.64 2.04 24.84
N MET A 157 6.16 0.82 24.93
CA MET A 157 7.53 0.51 24.52
C MET A 157 7.62 0.40 23.00
N LYS A 158 8.81 0.70 22.47
CA LYS A 158 9.13 0.47 21.07
C LYS A 158 9.23 -1.02 20.75
N MET A 159 8.94 -1.36 19.50
CA MET A 159 9.20 -2.68 18.95
C MET A 159 10.70 -2.88 18.77
N THR A 160 11.14 -4.14 18.77
CA THR A 160 12.42 -4.49 18.15
C THR A 160 12.29 -4.41 16.63
N ARG A 161 13.40 -4.23 15.91
CA ARG A 161 13.44 -4.27 14.44
C ARG A 161 12.84 -5.58 13.91
N TRP A 162 13.11 -6.69 14.60
CA TRP A 162 12.53 -8.00 14.32
C TRP A 162 11.00 -8.03 14.38
N GLU A 163 10.42 -7.45 15.43
CA GLU A 163 8.97 -7.36 15.60
C GLU A 163 8.33 -6.41 14.60
N GLU A 164 9.04 -5.35 14.22
CA GLU A 164 8.58 -4.44 13.19
C GLU A 164 8.53 -5.13 11.82
N VAL A 165 9.54 -5.92 11.45
CA VAL A 165 9.52 -6.72 10.22
C VAL A 165 8.34 -7.69 10.23
N GLU A 166 8.10 -8.39 11.35
CA GLU A 166 6.93 -9.26 11.50
C GLU A 166 5.62 -8.49 11.29
N ASP A 167 5.51 -7.32 11.92
CA ASP A 167 4.32 -6.47 11.84
C ASP A 167 4.05 -6.04 10.40
N ARG A 168 5.09 -5.54 9.71
CA ARG A 168 5.02 -5.14 8.31
C ARG A 168 4.61 -6.33 7.45
N LEU A 169 5.21 -7.50 7.63
CA LEU A 169 4.84 -8.71 6.88
C LEU A 169 3.37 -9.06 7.06
N HIS A 170 2.85 -9.05 8.28
CA HIS A 170 1.42 -9.32 8.48
C HIS A 170 0.53 -8.33 7.72
N VAL A 171 0.84 -7.03 7.77
CA VAL A 171 0.06 -6.01 7.05
C VAL A 171 0.16 -6.20 5.52
N LEU A 172 1.35 -6.50 5.00
CA LEU A 172 1.54 -6.74 3.57
C LEU A 172 0.79 -8.00 3.12
N MET A 173 0.80 -9.07 3.93
CA MET A 173 0.09 -10.30 3.61
C MET A 173 -1.44 -10.12 3.62
N ASP A 174 -1.98 -9.28 4.50
CA ASP A 174 -3.40 -8.91 4.47
C ASP A 174 -3.79 -8.29 3.12
N ILE A 175 -2.96 -7.38 2.59
CA ILE A 175 -3.19 -6.75 1.27
C ILE A 175 -3.05 -7.79 0.16
N LEU A 176 -1.99 -8.61 0.21
CA LEU A 176 -1.72 -9.62 -0.81
C LEU A 176 -2.78 -10.73 -0.85
N ALA A 177 -3.51 -10.99 0.23
CA ALA A 177 -4.58 -11.99 0.29
C ALA A 177 -5.70 -11.75 -0.74
N TYR A 178 -5.87 -10.50 -1.18
CA TYR A 178 -6.87 -10.09 -2.17
C TYR A 178 -6.32 -10.03 -3.61
N LEU A 179 -5.06 -10.41 -3.81
CA LEU A 179 -4.40 -10.43 -5.11
C LEU A 179 -4.04 -11.87 -5.47
N PRO A 180 -4.43 -12.40 -6.64
CA PRO A 180 -4.09 -13.77 -7.04
C PRO A 180 -2.64 -13.88 -7.52
N VAL A 181 -1.69 -13.54 -6.65
CA VAL A 181 -0.26 -13.71 -6.93
C VAL A 181 0.09 -15.21 -6.91
N ASN A 182 0.95 -15.61 -7.84
CA ASN A 182 1.24 -17.02 -8.13
C ASN A 182 1.86 -17.75 -6.93
N ASN A 183 2.94 -17.17 -6.40
CA ASN A 183 3.67 -17.70 -5.24
C ASN A 183 4.24 -16.54 -4.41
N ILE A 184 4.12 -16.63 -3.09
CA ILE A 184 4.81 -15.77 -2.14
C ILE A 184 5.80 -16.63 -1.38
N ARG A 185 7.06 -16.24 -1.39
CA ARG A 185 8.15 -16.91 -0.70
C ARG A 185 8.71 -16.00 0.38
N ILE A 186 8.87 -16.50 1.59
CA ILE A 186 9.53 -15.81 2.69
C ILE A 186 10.66 -16.70 3.18
N HIS A 187 11.89 -16.21 3.14
CA HIS A 187 13.05 -16.92 3.65
C HIS A 187 14.00 -15.98 4.36
N PHE A 188 14.88 -16.56 5.15
CA PHE A 188 15.74 -15.85 6.07
C PHE A 188 17.22 -15.94 5.66
N LEU A 189 18.02 -14.96 6.09
CA LEU A 189 19.45 -14.94 5.77
C LEU A 189 20.22 -16.08 6.46
N ASN A 190 19.98 -16.32 7.75
CA ASN A 190 20.80 -17.22 8.58
C ASN A 190 20.25 -18.64 8.74
N ARG A 191 18.96 -18.88 8.45
CA ARG A 191 18.32 -20.21 8.59
C ARG A 191 17.77 -20.74 7.28
N GLY A 192 17.65 -22.07 7.21
CA GLY A 192 17.10 -22.78 6.07
C GLY A 192 15.57 -22.84 6.02
N ALA A 193 14.88 -22.22 6.98
CA ALA A 193 13.41 -22.13 6.95
C ALA A 193 12.97 -21.30 5.74
N GLU A 194 12.06 -21.88 4.95
CA GLU A 194 11.44 -21.22 3.80
C GLU A 194 9.93 -21.44 3.91
N LEU A 195 9.18 -20.34 3.86
CA LEU A 195 7.74 -20.35 3.74
C LEU A 195 7.39 -20.09 2.29
N SER A 196 6.54 -20.94 1.72
CA SER A 196 5.90 -20.71 0.43
C SER A 196 4.39 -20.73 0.61
N PHE A 197 3.73 -19.78 -0.04
CA PHE A 197 2.29 -19.58 0.00
C PHE A 197 1.74 -19.41 -1.41
N SER A 198 0.55 -19.96 -1.62
CA SER A 198 -0.21 -19.77 -2.86
C SER A 198 -1.68 -19.54 -2.50
N HIS A 199 -2.31 -18.68 -3.28
CA HIS A 199 -3.76 -18.40 -3.25
C HIS A 199 -4.59 -19.55 -3.82
N ALA A 200 -3.96 -20.49 -4.54
CA ALA A 200 -4.67 -21.59 -5.18
C ALA A 200 -5.54 -22.36 -4.18
N GLN A 201 -6.82 -22.49 -4.50
CA GLN A 201 -7.82 -23.20 -3.71
C GLN A 201 -8.16 -22.55 -2.35
N LYS A 202 -7.90 -21.26 -2.16
CA LYS A 202 -8.18 -20.55 -0.91
C LYS A 202 -8.96 -19.27 -1.16
N THR A 203 -9.85 -18.92 -0.23
CA THR A 203 -10.38 -17.56 -0.11
C THR A 203 -9.33 -16.64 0.53
N PRO A 204 -9.45 -15.31 0.41
CA PRO A 204 -8.57 -14.36 1.10
C PRO A 204 -8.47 -14.62 2.60
N GLU A 205 -9.56 -14.94 3.27
CA GLU A 205 -9.60 -15.20 4.71
C GLU A 205 -8.85 -16.49 5.08
N GLN A 206 -8.98 -17.53 4.25
CA GLN A 206 -8.26 -18.79 4.45
C GLN A 206 -6.75 -18.60 4.21
N PHE A 207 -6.39 -17.84 3.18
CA PHE A 207 -5.01 -17.48 2.90
C PHE A 207 -4.41 -16.67 4.06
N SER A 208 -5.11 -15.61 4.50
CA SER A 208 -4.73 -14.75 5.62
C SER A 208 -4.52 -15.58 6.89
N ALA A 209 -5.50 -16.41 7.29
CA ALA A 209 -5.37 -17.25 8.47
C ALA A 209 -4.11 -18.15 8.44
N GLU A 210 -3.84 -18.81 7.31
CA GLU A 210 -2.65 -19.65 7.17
C GLU A 210 -1.35 -18.85 7.24
N VAL A 211 -1.27 -17.74 6.50
CA VAL A 211 -0.03 -16.96 6.37
C VAL A 211 0.35 -16.30 7.68
N HIS A 212 -0.61 -15.72 8.41
CA HIS A 212 -0.34 -15.14 9.73
C HIS A 212 0.13 -16.19 10.72
N ASP A 213 -0.53 -17.34 10.81
CA ASP A 213 -0.12 -18.42 11.72
C ASP A 213 1.30 -18.91 11.45
N ARG A 214 1.67 -19.06 10.18
CA ARG A 214 3.00 -19.52 9.77
C ARG A 214 4.08 -18.46 9.99
N ILE A 215 3.80 -17.20 9.70
CA ILE A 215 4.71 -16.08 10.00
C ILE A 215 4.95 -15.99 11.50
N SER A 216 3.89 -15.93 12.33
CA SER A 216 4.06 -15.79 13.78
C SER A 216 4.83 -16.94 14.40
N ARG A 217 4.71 -18.17 13.85
CA ARG A 217 5.51 -19.32 14.26
C ARG A 217 6.99 -19.14 13.95
N GLU A 218 7.35 -18.75 12.73
CA GLU A 218 8.77 -18.55 12.36
C GLU A 218 9.40 -17.38 13.12
N PHE A 219 8.63 -16.32 13.38
CA PHE A 219 9.07 -15.16 14.15
C PHE A 219 9.07 -15.37 15.67
N SER A 220 8.58 -16.53 16.16
CA SER A 220 8.75 -16.92 17.57
C SER A 220 10.20 -17.29 17.90
N GLN A 221 10.98 -17.70 16.89
CA GLN A 221 12.42 -17.87 17.04
C GLN A 221 13.09 -16.50 16.93
N PRO A 222 13.88 -16.08 17.93
CA PRO A 222 14.51 -14.77 17.91
C PRO A 222 15.66 -14.76 16.89
N PRO A 223 15.96 -13.58 16.30
CA PRO A 223 17.00 -13.47 15.29
C PRO A 223 18.39 -13.62 15.93
N ALA A 224 19.33 -14.18 15.17
CA ALA A 224 20.70 -14.47 15.53
C ALA A 224 21.56 -14.74 14.27
N GLY A 225 22.85 -14.45 14.37
CA GLY A 225 23.80 -14.66 13.28
C GLY A 225 24.27 -13.33 12.68
N MET A 226 24.74 -13.41 11.44
CA MET A 226 25.31 -12.29 10.68
C MET A 226 24.34 -11.87 9.56
N THR A 227 24.74 -10.99 8.65
CA THR A 227 23.89 -10.54 7.52
C THR A 227 24.46 -11.05 6.19
N PRO A 228 24.36 -12.36 5.84
CA PRO A 228 24.92 -12.91 4.61
C PRO A 228 24.03 -12.61 3.39
N LEU A 229 23.93 -11.33 3.02
CA LEU A 229 23.00 -10.83 2.01
C LEU A 229 23.46 -11.10 0.57
N TYR A 230 24.76 -11.02 0.29
CA TYR A 230 25.27 -11.12 -1.08
C TYR A 230 24.96 -12.48 -1.70
N GLY A 231 25.23 -13.57 -0.99
CA GLY A 231 24.97 -14.93 -1.46
C GLY A 231 23.49 -15.18 -1.73
N LYS A 232 22.60 -14.66 -0.87
CA LYS A 232 21.15 -14.79 -1.00
C LYS A 232 20.62 -14.03 -2.21
N LEU A 233 21.05 -12.79 -2.42
CA LEU A 233 20.71 -12.01 -3.61
C LEU A 233 21.25 -12.66 -4.89
N ALA A 234 22.49 -13.16 -4.87
CA ALA A 234 23.10 -13.82 -6.02
C ALA A 234 22.40 -15.14 -6.38
N GLU A 235 21.85 -15.86 -5.40
CA GLU A 235 20.95 -16.99 -5.67
C GLU A 235 19.63 -16.53 -6.27
N ALA A 236 19.01 -15.50 -5.70
CA ALA A 236 17.72 -14.98 -6.11
C ALA A 236 17.73 -14.49 -7.57
N PHE A 237 18.73 -13.71 -7.97
CA PHE A 237 18.88 -13.18 -9.33
C PHE A 237 19.29 -14.21 -10.39
N ARG A 238 19.72 -15.42 -9.98
CA ARG A 238 20.01 -16.51 -10.93
C ARG A 238 18.77 -17.31 -11.31
N LYS A 239 17.66 -17.17 -10.58
CA LYS A 239 16.42 -17.91 -10.86
C LYS A 239 15.80 -17.38 -12.15
N ALA A 240 15.37 -18.29 -13.01
CA ALA A 240 14.62 -17.92 -14.21
C ALA A 240 13.19 -17.47 -13.82
N GLY A 241 12.55 -16.70 -14.70
CA GLY A 241 11.20 -16.17 -14.50
C GLY A 241 11.19 -14.76 -13.93
N LYS A 242 10.00 -14.26 -13.61
CA LYS A 242 9.79 -12.93 -13.06
C LYS A 242 9.62 -13.03 -11.55
N THR A 243 10.57 -12.48 -10.79
CA THR A 243 10.52 -12.45 -9.32
C THR A 243 10.66 -11.03 -8.81
N MET A 244 9.73 -10.57 -7.98
CA MET A 244 9.89 -9.32 -7.24
C MET A 244 10.56 -9.61 -5.91
N HIS A 245 11.67 -8.93 -5.62
CA HIS A 245 12.49 -9.18 -4.44
C HIS A 245 12.27 -8.08 -3.40
N TYR A 246 12.06 -8.46 -2.15
CA TYR A 246 11.85 -7.59 -1.01
C TYR A 246 12.86 -7.92 0.07
N VAL A 247 13.82 -7.04 0.33
CA VAL A 247 14.88 -7.29 1.32
C VAL A 247 14.62 -6.44 2.56
N PHE A 248 14.34 -7.09 3.68
CA PHE A 248 14.30 -6.45 5.00
C PHE A 248 15.65 -6.62 5.66
N THR A 249 16.38 -5.53 5.91
CA THR A 249 17.73 -5.58 6.50
C THR A 249 18.02 -4.32 7.30
N ASP A 250 18.80 -4.46 8.37
CA ASP A 250 19.18 -3.35 9.25
C ASP A 250 20.67 -2.98 9.16
N GLY A 251 21.44 -3.64 8.30
CA GLY A 251 22.89 -3.46 8.29
C GLY A 251 23.60 -3.85 7.00
N VAL A 252 24.93 -3.75 7.09
CA VAL A 252 25.88 -3.99 6.00
C VAL A 252 26.07 -5.50 5.77
N PRO A 253 26.19 -5.95 4.51
CA PRO A 253 26.48 -7.36 4.20
C PRO A 253 27.74 -7.87 4.91
N SER A 254 27.65 -9.07 5.46
CA SER A 254 28.75 -9.73 6.18
C SER A 254 29.56 -10.71 5.32
N ASP A 255 29.02 -11.09 4.14
CA ASP A 255 29.59 -12.09 3.24
C ASP A 255 30.21 -11.49 1.97
N ALA A 256 30.08 -10.17 1.77
CA ALA A 256 30.76 -9.41 0.73
C ALA A 256 30.85 -7.93 1.11
N SER A 257 31.55 -7.12 0.31
CA SER A 257 31.53 -5.67 0.48
C SER A 257 30.25 -5.05 -0.11
N VAL A 258 29.90 -3.84 0.34
CA VAL A 258 28.80 -3.05 -0.22
C VAL A 258 28.97 -2.85 -1.73
N GLU A 259 30.18 -2.60 -2.20
CA GLU A 259 30.48 -2.41 -3.63
C GLU A 259 30.21 -3.69 -4.43
N ALA A 260 30.44 -4.87 -3.84
CA ALA A 260 30.13 -6.13 -4.48
C ALA A 260 28.62 -6.35 -4.58
N VAL A 261 27.83 -5.97 -3.56
CA VAL A 261 26.37 -6.00 -3.61
C VAL A 261 25.84 -4.99 -4.62
N SER A 262 26.34 -3.75 -4.61
CA SER A 262 26.00 -2.71 -5.59
C SER A 262 26.24 -3.19 -7.02
N LYS A 263 27.41 -3.79 -7.28
CA LYS A 263 27.73 -4.38 -8.58
C LYS A 263 26.77 -5.51 -8.94
N LEU A 264 26.47 -6.42 -8.00
CA LEU A 264 25.53 -7.52 -8.22
C LEU A 264 24.14 -7.02 -8.61
N VAL A 265 23.61 -6.02 -7.89
CA VAL A 265 22.29 -5.44 -8.16
C VAL A 265 22.29 -4.71 -9.51
N LYS A 266 23.30 -3.89 -9.78
CA LYS A 266 23.40 -3.11 -11.02
C LYS A 266 23.60 -3.98 -12.27
N GLU A 267 24.38 -5.05 -12.17
CA GLU A 267 24.73 -5.92 -13.30
C GLU A 267 23.82 -7.15 -13.43
N ARG A 268 22.77 -7.27 -12.61
CA ARG A 268 21.81 -8.38 -12.69
C ARG A 268 21.17 -8.45 -14.08
N GLN A 269 20.96 -9.67 -14.57
CA GLN A 269 20.32 -9.87 -15.87
C GLN A 269 18.82 -9.59 -15.76
N HIS A 270 18.25 -8.94 -16.78
CA HIS A 270 16.82 -8.63 -16.86
C HIS A 270 16.28 -7.95 -15.59
N PRO A 271 16.77 -6.76 -15.22
CA PRO A 271 16.34 -6.07 -13.99
C PRO A 271 14.81 -5.85 -13.92
N GLU A 272 14.12 -5.76 -15.06
CA GLU A 272 12.66 -5.70 -15.16
C GLU A 272 11.95 -6.99 -14.72
N ASN A 273 12.62 -8.14 -14.78
CA ASN A 273 12.14 -9.42 -14.28
C ASN A 273 12.59 -9.67 -12.84
N HIS A 274 13.53 -8.86 -12.33
CA HIS A 274 14.09 -8.94 -10.98
C HIS A 274 14.08 -7.57 -10.28
N PRO A 275 12.93 -6.88 -10.17
CA PRO A 275 12.85 -5.67 -9.37
C PRO A 275 13.18 -5.98 -7.91
N LEU A 276 13.80 -5.01 -7.25
CA LEU A 276 14.28 -5.13 -5.87
C LEU A 276 13.82 -3.93 -5.05
N THR A 277 13.16 -4.18 -3.93
CA THR A 277 12.90 -3.15 -2.92
C THR A 277 13.73 -3.48 -1.67
N PHE A 278 14.58 -2.54 -1.28
CA PHE A 278 15.22 -2.53 0.03
C PHE A 278 14.29 -1.89 1.05
N MET A 279 14.11 -2.53 2.20
CA MET A 279 13.39 -1.98 3.34
C MET A 279 14.37 -1.88 4.51
N SER A 280 14.84 -0.65 4.75
CA SER A 280 15.67 -0.34 5.89
C SER A 280 14.91 -0.63 7.18
N CYS A 281 15.58 -1.38 8.06
CA CYS A 281 15.08 -1.73 9.39
C CYS A 281 15.97 -1.11 10.48
N THR A 282 16.61 0.05 10.22
CA THR A 282 17.52 0.70 11.15
C THR A 282 17.30 2.21 11.20
N ASN A 283 17.34 2.78 12.40
CA ASN A 283 17.34 4.23 12.60
C ASN A 283 18.76 4.85 12.50
N ASN A 284 19.72 4.10 11.97
CA ASN A 284 21.09 4.56 11.77
C ASN A 284 21.35 4.74 10.29
N ASP A 285 21.24 5.97 9.81
CA ASP A 285 21.40 6.33 8.40
C ASP A 285 22.70 5.76 7.80
N ASN A 286 23.80 5.66 8.56
CA ASN A 286 25.06 5.14 8.04
C ASN A 286 25.00 3.64 7.70
N GLU A 287 24.14 2.88 8.37
CA GLU A 287 23.94 1.44 8.12
C GLU A 287 23.03 1.19 6.90
N ALA A 288 22.16 2.15 6.57
CA ALA A 288 21.21 2.06 5.46
C ALA A 288 21.64 2.83 4.20
N LYS A 289 22.51 3.84 4.33
CA LYS A 289 22.90 4.77 3.26
C LYS A 289 23.29 4.09 1.95
N TRP A 290 23.96 2.96 2.03
CA TRP A 290 24.41 2.23 0.85
C TRP A 290 23.25 1.67 0.01
N MET A 291 22.09 1.41 0.60
CA MET A 291 20.89 0.96 -0.13
C MET A 291 20.34 2.10 -0.98
N LYS A 292 20.21 3.31 -0.41
CA LYS A 292 19.87 4.55 -1.15
C LYS A 292 20.87 4.82 -2.27
N GLU A 293 22.16 4.70 -1.99
CA GLU A 293 23.20 4.88 -3.02
C GLU A 293 23.11 3.84 -4.17
N ILE A 294 22.53 2.66 -3.95
CA ILE A 294 22.28 1.67 -5.01
C ILE A 294 21.03 2.02 -5.82
N GLU A 295 19.94 2.40 -5.15
CA GLU A 295 18.69 2.84 -5.78
C GLU A 295 18.95 3.91 -6.85
N GLU A 296 19.70 4.95 -6.47
CA GLU A 296 20.10 6.08 -7.35
C GLU A 296 20.80 5.68 -8.65
N ILE A 297 21.45 4.51 -8.69
CA ILE A 297 22.29 4.08 -9.83
C ILE A 297 21.79 2.83 -10.53
N ALA A 298 20.81 2.12 -9.97
CA ALA A 298 20.34 0.83 -10.45
C ALA A 298 18.85 0.88 -10.84
N LYS A 299 18.54 0.40 -12.05
CA LYS A 299 17.15 0.36 -12.52
C LYS A 299 16.33 -0.67 -11.75
N PHE A 300 15.03 -0.41 -11.62
CA PHE A 300 14.08 -1.28 -10.94
C PHE A 300 14.51 -1.61 -9.51
N VAL A 301 15.06 -0.62 -8.82
CA VAL A 301 15.42 -0.69 -7.41
C VAL A 301 14.69 0.45 -6.72
N SER A 302 14.15 0.18 -5.53
CA SER A 302 13.64 1.21 -4.65
C SER A 302 14.15 0.93 -3.23
N GLU A 303 14.35 1.97 -2.43
CA GLU A 303 14.68 1.93 -1.01
C GLU A 303 13.57 2.62 -0.22
N LEU A 304 13.18 2.03 0.91
CA LEU A 304 12.22 2.64 1.80
C LEU A 304 12.67 2.48 3.25
N ASP A 305 12.62 3.59 3.98
CA ASP A 305 12.88 3.61 5.42
C ASP A 305 11.59 3.47 6.25
N ASP A 306 11.67 3.75 7.55
CA ASP A 306 10.51 3.88 8.42
C ASP A 306 9.50 4.94 7.89
N PHE A 307 8.22 4.76 8.24
CA PHE A 307 7.15 5.62 7.74
C PHE A 307 7.34 7.10 8.07
N LYS A 308 7.91 7.41 9.24
CA LYS A 308 8.03 8.79 9.70
C LYS A 308 9.12 9.50 8.89
N SER A 309 10.28 8.88 8.75
CA SER A 309 11.42 9.40 7.99
C SER A 309 11.05 9.55 6.51
N GLU A 310 10.45 8.52 5.91
CA GLU A 310 9.98 8.56 4.53
C GLU A 310 8.95 9.69 4.30
N ARG A 311 8.01 9.86 5.22
CA ARG A 311 7.02 10.95 5.11
C ARG A 311 7.67 12.32 5.20
N GLU A 312 8.69 12.49 6.05
CA GLU A 312 9.40 13.76 6.16
C GLU A 312 10.15 14.09 4.85
N GLU A 313 10.79 13.09 4.24
CA GLU A 313 11.47 13.18 2.93
C GLU A 313 10.48 13.54 1.80
N VAL A 314 9.42 12.76 1.61
CA VAL A 314 8.40 13.01 0.59
C VAL A 314 7.75 14.40 0.74
N LEU A 315 7.48 14.84 1.97
CA LEU A 315 6.91 16.18 2.18
C LEU A 315 7.92 17.31 1.93
N SER A 316 9.22 17.02 2.05
CA SER A 316 10.28 17.97 1.73
C SER A 316 10.42 18.20 0.22
N ASP A 317 10.07 17.20 -0.60
CA ASP A 317 10.11 17.27 -2.05
C ASP A 317 8.77 17.65 -2.67
N GLN A 318 7.68 16.95 -2.31
CA GLN A 318 6.34 17.10 -2.90
C GLN A 318 5.47 18.14 -2.20
N GLY A 319 5.80 18.50 -0.95
CA GLY A 319 5.09 19.51 -0.17
C GLY A 319 3.87 19.01 0.59
N VAL A 320 3.40 19.87 1.52
CA VAL A 320 2.29 19.59 2.45
C VAL A 320 0.93 19.32 1.81
N SER A 321 0.78 19.64 0.53
CA SER A 321 -0.44 19.33 -0.23
C SER A 321 -0.51 17.88 -0.70
N PHE A 322 0.64 17.19 -0.79
CA PHE A 322 0.67 15.78 -1.15
C PHE A 322 0.26 14.92 0.06
N PRO A 323 -0.75 14.04 -0.07
CA PRO A 323 -1.30 13.31 1.06
C PRO A 323 -0.55 11.99 1.30
N PHE A 324 0.73 12.04 1.62
CA PHE A 324 1.49 10.83 1.95
C PHE A 324 0.99 10.23 3.27
N SER A 325 0.36 9.06 3.19
CA SER A 325 -0.25 8.31 4.29
C SER A 325 0.53 7.02 4.58
N ARG A 326 0.20 6.35 5.68
CA ARG A 326 0.74 5.01 5.97
C ARG A 326 0.43 4.03 4.84
N GLY A 327 -0.72 4.17 4.19
CA GLY A 327 -1.14 3.38 3.04
C GLY A 327 -0.28 3.59 1.81
N PHE A 328 0.11 4.83 1.51
CA PHE A 328 1.10 5.12 0.46
C PHE A 328 2.42 4.40 0.75
N TRP A 329 2.96 4.59 1.95
CA TRP A 329 4.21 3.96 2.38
C TRP A 329 4.19 2.42 2.29
N LEU A 330 3.09 1.78 2.72
CA LEU A 330 2.92 0.33 2.58
C LEU A 330 2.92 -0.13 1.12
N LEU A 331 2.28 0.64 0.23
CA LEU A 331 2.16 0.26 -1.17
C LEU A 331 3.46 0.53 -1.93
N CYS A 332 4.19 1.59 -1.61
CA CYS A 332 5.52 1.82 -2.16
C CYS A 332 6.46 0.63 -1.88
N GLN A 333 6.43 0.06 -0.67
CA GLN A 333 7.20 -1.15 -0.33
C GLN A 333 6.92 -2.33 -1.28
N LEU A 334 5.68 -2.45 -1.79
CA LEU A 334 5.31 -3.54 -2.68
C LEU A 334 5.63 -3.25 -4.15
N VAL A 335 5.49 -2.00 -4.63
CA VAL A 335 5.43 -1.73 -6.07
C VAL A 335 6.28 -0.56 -6.56
N ALA A 336 6.93 0.25 -5.70
CA ALA A 336 7.70 1.43 -6.11
C ALA A 336 8.78 1.10 -7.15
N ALA A 337 9.56 0.03 -6.92
CA ALA A 337 10.62 -0.43 -7.83
C ALA A 337 10.14 -0.78 -9.27
N THR A 338 8.83 -0.86 -9.51
CA THR A 338 8.26 -1.07 -10.86
C THR A 338 7.46 0.11 -11.39
N ASN A 339 7.48 1.23 -10.66
CA ASN A 339 6.70 2.43 -10.93
C ASN A 339 7.60 3.70 -10.90
N PRO A 340 8.63 3.76 -11.77
CA PRO A 340 9.66 4.81 -11.78
C PRO A 340 9.13 6.22 -12.07
N ASP A 341 7.96 6.32 -12.72
CA ASP A 341 7.41 7.61 -13.14
C ASP A 341 6.48 8.26 -12.08
N ASP A 342 6.22 7.57 -10.96
CA ASP A 342 5.32 8.08 -9.92
C ASP A 342 5.72 7.68 -8.49
N LEU A 343 5.47 6.45 -8.06
CA LEU A 343 5.72 6.03 -6.67
C LEU A 343 7.21 6.08 -6.29
N ASP A 344 8.08 5.72 -7.22
CA ASP A 344 9.54 5.83 -7.10
C ASP A 344 10.05 7.27 -7.23
N ALA A 345 9.20 8.19 -7.67
CA ALA A 345 9.54 9.59 -7.91
C ALA A 345 8.94 10.50 -6.82
N LEU A 346 8.62 9.93 -5.65
CA LEU A 346 8.04 10.67 -4.53
C LEU A 346 9.09 11.50 -3.77
N ASP A 347 10.34 11.07 -3.80
CA ASP A 347 11.54 11.76 -3.33
C ASP A 347 12.14 12.72 -4.39
N GLU A 348 11.60 12.72 -5.60
CA GLU A 348 12.04 13.64 -6.64
C GLU A 348 11.46 15.05 -6.41
N SER A 349 12.33 16.06 -6.43
CA SER A 349 11.96 17.47 -6.28
C SER A 349 11.08 18.06 -7.43
N THR A 350 10.65 17.25 -8.39
CA THR A 350 9.85 17.64 -9.55
C THR A 350 8.35 17.48 -9.26
N PRO A 351 7.52 18.53 -9.43
CA PRO A 351 6.08 18.42 -9.22
C PRO A 351 5.44 17.42 -10.17
N PHE A 352 4.55 16.60 -9.64
CA PHE A 352 3.71 15.74 -10.45
C PHE A 352 2.76 16.55 -11.35
N SER A 353 2.41 15.93 -12.48
CA SER A 353 1.33 16.43 -13.32
C SER A 353 -0.03 16.16 -12.67
N ARG A 354 -1.05 16.90 -13.11
CA ARG A 354 -2.43 16.66 -12.69
C ARG A 354 -2.87 15.22 -12.98
N TYR A 355 -2.42 14.64 -14.08
CA TYR A 355 -2.74 13.27 -14.48
C TYR A 355 -2.04 12.23 -13.59
N THR A 356 -0.78 12.47 -13.24
CA THR A 356 -0.04 11.62 -12.29
C THR A 356 -0.74 11.60 -10.93
N LEU A 357 -1.10 12.76 -10.39
CA LEU A 357 -1.87 12.84 -9.13
C LEU A 357 -3.25 12.18 -9.25
N SER A 358 -3.94 12.37 -10.38
CA SER A 358 -5.24 11.75 -10.60
C SER A 358 -5.14 10.21 -10.60
N ASN A 359 -4.09 9.66 -11.21
CA ASN A 359 -3.83 8.22 -11.22
C ASN A 359 -3.44 7.71 -9.83
N LEU A 360 -2.55 8.41 -9.11
CA LEU A 360 -2.12 8.03 -7.76
C LEU A 360 -3.27 8.07 -6.76
N LEU A 361 -4.11 9.10 -6.80
CA LEU A 361 -5.24 9.26 -5.89
C LEU A 361 -6.51 8.51 -6.34
N GLY A 362 -6.57 8.13 -7.61
CA GLY A 362 -7.64 7.33 -8.21
C GLY A 362 -8.89 8.08 -8.63
N ARG A 363 -8.82 9.41 -8.68
CA ARG A 363 -9.92 10.29 -9.08
C ARG A 363 -9.40 11.44 -9.90
N GLU A 364 -10.21 11.95 -10.81
CA GLU A 364 -9.81 13.09 -11.62
C GLU A 364 -9.69 14.36 -10.76
N MET A 365 -8.47 14.92 -10.70
CA MET A 365 -8.22 16.19 -10.03
C MET A 365 -8.83 17.36 -10.82
N SER A 366 -9.49 18.28 -10.12
CA SER A 366 -9.87 19.56 -10.71
C SER A 366 -8.64 20.46 -10.95
N ALA A 367 -8.83 21.56 -11.70
CA ALA A 367 -7.77 22.54 -11.89
C ALA A 367 -7.40 23.25 -10.57
N GLU A 368 -8.39 23.51 -9.71
CA GLU A 368 -8.23 24.14 -8.40
C GLU A 368 -7.47 23.22 -7.43
N GLU A 369 -7.78 21.93 -7.43
CA GLU A 369 -7.04 20.94 -6.64
C GLU A 369 -5.58 20.85 -7.08
N TYR A 370 -5.35 20.78 -8.40
CA TYR A 370 -3.99 20.78 -8.94
C TYR A 370 -3.24 22.06 -8.62
N GLN A 371 -3.91 23.21 -8.76
CA GLN A 371 -3.35 24.52 -8.42
C GLN A 371 -2.95 24.57 -6.94
N SER A 372 -3.78 24.05 -6.04
CA SER A 372 -3.45 23.97 -4.62
C SER A 372 -2.21 23.11 -4.37
N TYR A 373 -2.11 21.95 -5.03
CA TYR A 373 -0.91 21.10 -4.92
C TYR A 373 0.33 21.82 -5.44
N PHE A 374 0.26 22.38 -6.65
CA PHE A 374 1.40 23.01 -7.30
C PHE A 374 1.92 24.20 -6.50
N HIS A 375 1.06 25.08 -5.98
CA HIS A 375 1.50 26.22 -5.17
C HIS A 375 1.95 25.81 -3.76
N GLY A 376 1.49 24.66 -3.26
CA GLY A 376 1.97 24.07 -2.01
C GLY A 376 3.31 23.34 -2.15
N HIS A 377 3.81 23.17 -3.37
CA HIS A 377 5.05 22.45 -3.67
C HIS A 377 6.29 23.32 -3.32
N PRO A 378 7.31 22.79 -2.61
CA PRO A 378 8.50 23.54 -2.20
C PRO A 378 9.24 24.20 -3.38
N ASN A 379 9.33 23.48 -4.49
CA ASN A 379 9.95 23.94 -5.73
C ASN A 379 9.01 24.61 -6.76
N ALA A 380 7.79 25.03 -6.39
CA ALA A 380 6.81 25.58 -7.32
C ALA A 380 7.34 26.73 -8.21
N SER A 381 8.12 27.64 -7.62
CA SER A 381 8.71 28.79 -8.32
C SER A 381 9.65 28.38 -9.45
N LYS A 382 10.50 27.36 -9.20
CA LYS A 382 11.45 26.77 -10.16
C LYS A 382 10.73 26.19 -11.39
N TYR A 383 9.53 25.63 -11.19
CA TYR A 383 8.76 24.95 -12.24
C TYR A 383 7.57 25.76 -12.77
N SER A 384 7.43 27.02 -12.38
CA SER A 384 6.31 27.89 -12.78
C SER A 384 6.11 27.97 -14.31
N TYR A 385 7.20 27.93 -15.08
CA TYR A 385 7.16 27.92 -16.55
C TYR A 385 6.54 26.64 -17.14
N LEU A 386 6.44 25.56 -16.38
CA LEU A 386 5.82 24.29 -16.78
C LEU A 386 4.38 24.14 -16.29
N TYR A 387 3.88 25.04 -15.44
CA TYR A 387 2.58 24.91 -14.77
C TYR A 387 1.45 24.52 -15.73
N GLN A 388 1.31 25.26 -16.84
CA GLN A 388 0.24 25.00 -17.82
C GLN A 388 0.37 23.61 -18.46
N ARG A 389 1.60 23.17 -18.73
CA ARG A 389 1.85 21.83 -19.29
C ARG A 389 1.55 20.74 -18.27
N LEU A 390 2.00 20.89 -17.01
CA LEU A 390 1.73 19.91 -15.96
C LEU A 390 0.23 19.83 -15.59
N LEU A 391 -0.51 20.92 -15.78
CA LEU A 391 -1.97 20.97 -15.60
C LEU A 391 -2.73 20.26 -16.73
N THR A 392 -2.26 20.36 -17.98
CA THR A 392 -3.05 20.01 -19.18
C THR A 392 -2.52 18.82 -19.99
N GLU A 393 -1.22 18.51 -19.91
CA GLU A 393 -0.56 17.47 -20.71
C GLU A 393 -0.31 16.18 -19.89
N PRO A 394 -0.81 15.01 -20.34
CA PRO A 394 -0.62 13.73 -19.62
C PRO A 394 0.82 13.23 -19.51
N VAL A 395 1.70 13.60 -20.46
CA VAL A 395 3.01 12.96 -20.64
C VAL A 395 4.16 13.79 -20.05
N THR A 396 3.91 15.05 -19.69
CA THR A 396 4.98 16.01 -19.39
C THR A 396 5.72 15.69 -18.09
N ALA A 397 5.06 15.23 -17.03
CA ALA A 397 5.77 14.82 -15.81
C ALA A 397 6.67 13.61 -16.04
N LYS A 398 6.18 12.59 -16.77
CA LYS A 398 6.97 11.40 -17.08
C LYS A 398 8.24 11.73 -17.87
N GLN A 399 8.14 12.62 -18.85
CA GLN A 399 9.30 13.07 -19.63
C GLN A 399 10.31 13.86 -18.78
N LEU A 400 9.84 14.61 -17.79
CA LEU A 400 10.73 15.37 -16.90
C LEU A 400 11.47 14.48 -15.92
N ILE A 401 10.76 13.54 -15.28
CA ILE A 401 11.35 12.56 -14.35
C ILE A 401 12.37 11.69 -15.10
N GLN A 402 12.01 11.19 -16.29
CA GLN A 402 12.94 10.43 -17.12
C GLN A 402 14.16 11.25 -17.59
N GLN A 403 14.04 12.58 -17.72
CA GLN A 403 15.15 13.46 -18.06
C GLN A 403 16.05 13.78 -16.86
N SER A 404 15.51 13.94 -15.64
CA SER A 404 16.31 14.13 -14.43
C SER A 404 17.14 12.89 -14.12
N SER A 405 16.53 11.70 -14.18
CA SER A 405 17.23 10.42 -13.96
C SER A 405 18.25 10.08 -15.08
N GLN A 406 18.21 10.77 -16.22
CA GLN A 406 19.16 10.63 -17.33
C GLN A 406 20.36 11.59 -17.28
N THR A 407 20.46 12.49 -16.30
CA THR A 407 21.61 13.42 -16.20
C THR A 407 22.91 12.77 -15.66
N VAL A 408 22.89 11.46 -15.40
CA VAL A 408 24.12 10.64 -15.35
C VAL A 408 24.56 10.34 -16.80
N PRO A 409 25.76 10.75 -17.25
CA PRO A 409 26.13 10.68 -18.67
C PRO A 409 26.19 9.23 -19.16
N SER A 410 25.16 8.79 -19.88
CA SER A 410 25.19 7.55 -20.64
C SER A 410 25.41 7.84 -22.11
N TYR A 411 26.63 7.57 -22.58
CA TYR A 411 26.86 7.30 -24.00
C TYR A 411 26.09 6.02 -24.36
N TYR A 412 25.54 5.97 -25.58
CA TYR A 412 24.72 4.91 -26.19
C TYR A 412 23.20 5.04 -26.03
N SER A 413 22.60 5.86 -26.89
CA SER A 413 21.20 5.75 -27.28
C SER A 413 21.08 5.14 -28.67
N GLN A 414 20.58 3.91 -28.76
CA GLN A 414 19.66 3.46 -29.82
C GLN A 414 18.77 2.35 -29.24
N GLN A 415 17.54 2.70 -28.86
CA GLN A 415 16.46 1.72 -28.72
C GLN A 415 15.58 1.77 -29.98
N PRO A 416 15.13 0.62 -30.51
CA PRO A 416 14.14 0.59 -31.57
C PRO A 416 12.73 0.79 -31.01
N SER A 417 11.94 1.54 -31.76
CA SER A 417 10.53 1.84 -31.56
C SER A 417 9.69 0.57 -31.39
N GLN A 418 9.00 0.44 -30.26
CA GLN A 418 7.94 -0.54 -30.08
C GLN A 418 6.57 0.10 -30.30
N THR A 419 5.87 -0.43 -31.29
CA THR A 419 4.48 -0.17 -31.62
C THR A 419 3.55 -0.69 -30.52
N VAL A 420 2.71 0.21 -29.99
CA VAL A 420 1.62 -0.13 -29.06
C VAL A 420 0.56 -0.96 -29.79
N PRO A 421 0.07 -2.10 -29.24
CA PRO A 421 -1.05 -2.82 -29.82
C PRO A 421 -2.32 -1.97 -29.78
N ASN A 422 -2.93 -1.79 -30.96
CA ASN A 422 -4.18 -1.08 -31.16
C ASN A 422 -5.35 -1.97 -30.71
N TYR A 423 -5.95 -1.69 -29.55
CA TYR A 423 -7.22 -2.32 -29.17
C TYR A 423 -8.37 -1.62 -29.90
N PRO A 424 -9.27 -2.35 -30.59
CA PRO A 424 -10.41 -1.74 -31.25
C PRO A 424 -11.34 -1.10 -30.21
N GLN A 425 -11.45 0.23 -30.29
CA GLN A 425 -12.47 1.02 -29.60
C GLN A 425 -13.86 0.54 -30.04
N GLN A 426 -14.58 -0.17 -29.17
CA GLN A 426 -16.03 -0.26 -29.26
C GLN A 426 -16.66 0.86 -28.43
N PRO A 427 -17.73 1.50 -28.92
CA PRO A 427 -18.38 2.58 -28.19
C PRO A 427 -19.17 1.99 -27.01
N TYR A 428 -18.57 2.00 -25.81
CA TYR A 428 -19.28 1.69 -24.58
C TYR A 428 -20.11 2.91 -24.14
N GLY A 429 -21.33 2.98 -24.65
CA GLY A 429 -22.42 3.70 -24.00
C GLY A 429 -22.96 2.82 -22.87
N GLY A 430 -22.46 3.02 -21.65
CA GLY A 430 -22.96 2.37 -20.45
C GLY A 430 -22.75 3.29 -19.27
N SER A 431 -23.80 3.99 -18.86
CA SER A 431 -23.83 4.76 -17.61
C SER A 431 -23.57 3.80 -16.45
N TYR A 432 -22.44 3.97 -15.76
CA TYR A 432 -22.22 3.40 -14.44
C TYR A 432 -23.32 3.95 -13.52
N GLN A 433 -24.30 3.12 -13.18
CA GLN A 433 -25.19 3.39 -12.05
C GLN A 433 -24.62 2.66 -10.84
N PRO A 434 -24.29 3.35 -9.75
CA PRO A 434 -24.09 2.69 -8.48
C PRO A 434 -25.38 1.95 -8.15
N THR A 435 -25.33 0.62 -8.03
CA THR A 435 -26.45 -0.15 -7.48
C THR A 435 -26.65 0.29 -6.04
N MET A 436 -27.57 1.24 -5.84
CA MET A 436 -28.25 1.46 -4.58
C MET A 436 -29.02 0.18 -4.24
N PHE A 437 -28.41 -0.72 -3.47
CA PHE A 437 -29.18 -1.77 -2.82
C PHE A 437 -30.01 -1.13 -1.70
N ALA A 438 -31.29 -0.89 -2.02
CA ALA A 438 -32.33 -0.87 -1.00
C ALA A 438 -32.34 -2.25 -0.34
N SER A 439 -31.94 -2.29 0.94
CA SER A 439 -32.22 -3.41 1.83
C SER A 439 -33.71 -3.74 1.77
N SER A 440 -34.04 -4.84 1.10
CA SER A 440 -35.35 -5.49 1.21
C SER A 440 -35.25 -6.70 2.13
N ALA A 441 -34.68 -6.49 3.31
CA ALA A 441 -34.94 -7.34 4.46
C ALA A 441 -35.92 -6.60 5.36
N THR A 442 -37.22 -6.83 5.16
CA THR A 442 -38.17 -6.60 6.24
C THR A 442 -37.78 -7.55 7.38
N PRO A 443 -37.55 -7.07 8.61
CA PRO A 443 -37.32 -7.96 9.73
C PRO A 443 -38.56 -8.86 9.92
N PRO A 444 -38.38 -10.15 10.25
CA PRO A 444 -39.52 -11.01 10.51
C PRO A 444 -40.36 -10.42 11.65
N PRO A 445 -41.70 -10.52 11.60
CA PRO A 445 -42.56 -10.05 12.68
C PRO A 445 -42.18 -10.79 13.98
N PRO A 446 -42.26 -10.12 15.14
CA PRO A 446 -41.94 -10.75 16.41
C PRO A 446 -42.83 -11.97 16.63
N PRO A 447 -42.32 -13.04 17.28
CA PRO A 447 -43.09 -14.24 17.53
C PRO A 447 -44.32 -13.90 18.39
N PHE A 448 -45.47 -14.42 17.97
CA PHE A 448 -46.72 -14.31 18.73
C PHE A 448 -46.51 -14.78 20.18
N PRO A 449 -47.03 -14.06 21.19
CA PRO A 449 -47.00 -14.54 22.56
C PRO A 449 -47.83 -15.84 22.66
N GLY A 450 -47.19 -16.91 23.11
CA GLY A 450 -47.88 -18.15 23.47
C GLY A 450 -48.93 -17.92 24.58
N PRO A 451 -49.87 -18.87 24.77
CA PRO A 451 -50.98 -18.72 25.69
C PRO A 451 -50.47 -18.50 27.13
N MET A 452 -51.03 -17.48 27.80
CA MET A 452 -50.72 -17.17 29.19
C MET A 452 -51.05 -18.35 30.12
N PRO A 453 -50.18 -18.67 31.08
CA PRO A 453 -50.51 -19.63 32.14
C PRO A 453 -51.55 -19.02 33.11
N PRO A 454 -52.40 -19.86 33.73
CA PRO A 454 -53.46 -19.41 34.62
C PRO A 454 -52.89 -18.76 35.89
N GLN A 455 -53.51 -17.66 36.30
CA GLN A 455 -53.20 -16.91 37.52
C GLN A 455 -53.43 -17.77 38.76
N LEU A 456 -52.42 -17.82 39.65
CA LEU A 456 -52.55 -18.32 41.01
C LEU A 456 -52.88 -17.16 41.97
N PRO A 457 -53.59 -17.41 43.09
CA PRO A 457 -54.25 -16.38 43.87
C PRO A 457 -53.30 -15.61 44.78
N GLU A 458 -53.68 -14.35 45.03
CA GLU A 458 -53.06 -13.41 45.96
C GLU A 458 -52.83 -14.02 47.36
N TYR A 459 -51.63 -13.79 47.90
CA TYR A 459 -51.40 -13.84 49.34
C TYR A 459 -50.76 -12.54 49.82
N SER A 460 -51.50 -11.93 50.73
CA SER A 460 -51.21 -10.72 51.50
C SER A 460 -49.97 -10.82 52.39
N GLY A 461 -49.27 -9.70 52.56
CA GLY A 461 -48.90 -9.27 53.91
C GLY A 461 -47.45 -8.86 54.18
N TYR A 462 -47.36 -7.63 54.70
CA TYR A 462 -46.50 -7.18 55.81
C TYR A 462 -45.09 -6.60 55.57
N ARG A 463 -45.08 -5.26 55.74
CA ARG A 463 -44.22 -4.41 56.62
C ARG A 463 -42.70 -4.60 56.63
N GLY A 464 -42.02 -3.44 56.51
CA GLY A 464 -41.12 -2.99 57.58
C GLY A 464 -39.81 -2.35 57.15
N SER A 465 -39.81 -1.03 57.12
CA SER A 465 -38.78 -0.10 57.62
C SER A 465 -37.34 -0.62 57.85
N ARG A 466 -36.37 -0.03 57.13
CA ARG A 466 -35.41 0.95 57.68
C ARG A 466 -34.58 1.58 56.57
#